data_AF-A0A376LBU4-F1
#
_entry.id   AF-A0A376LBU4-F1
#
_cell.length_a   1.000
_cell.length_b   1.000
_cell.length_c   1.000
_cell.angle_alpha   90.00
_cell.angle_beta   90.00
_cell.angle_gamma   90.00
#
_symmetry.space_group_name_H-M   'P 1'
#
loop_
_entity.id
_entity.type
_entity.pdbx_description
1 polymer ?
#
loop_
_entity_poly.entity_id
_entity_poly.type
_entity_poly.pdbx_seq_one_letter_code
_entity_poly.pdbx_strand_id
1 'polypeptide(L)' 'MSGYVYNLGNELASMQGLVDVVRLSPQGTDTFAMLDAFRANENGAAPLPLTANSDCNGYWRRLAGLELQA' A
#
# COMPACT_ATOMS: atom_id res chain seq x y z
N MET A 1 9.60 6.81 -16.93
CA MET A 1 8.41 7.48 -16.40
C MET A 1 7.89 6.58 -15.28
N SER A 2 7.93 7.02 -14.03
CA SER A 2 7.64 6.15 -12.87
C SER A 2 6.15 5.82 -12.80
N GLY A 3 5.73 4.72 -13.45
CA GLY A 3 4.34 4.23 -13.47
C GLY A 3 3.96 3.31 -12.31
N TYR A 4 4.80 3.24 -11.27
CA TYR A 4 4.57 2.36 -10.14
C TYR A 4 3.52 2.92 -9.18
N VAL A 5 2.66 2.04 -8.68
CA VAL A 5 1.70 2.33 -7.62
C VAL A 5 2.40 2.17 -6.28
N TYR A 6 2.45 3.25 -5.50
CA TYR A 6 3.03 3.20 -4.16
C TYR A 6 2.00 2.62 -3.17
N ASN A 7 1.94 1.30 -3.10
CA ASN A 7 0.92 0.57 -2.35
C ASN A 7 1.48 0.11 -1.01
N LEU A 8 0.97 0.70 0.07
CA LEU A 8 1.37 0.41 1.45
C LEU A 8 0.30 -0.38 2.22
N GLY A 9 -0.66 -0.99 1.55
CA GLY A 9 -1.75 -1.70 2.22
C GLY A 9 -1.28 -2.87 3.08
N ASN A 10 -0.12 -3.48 2.77
CA ASN A 10 0.49 -4.52 3.60
C ASN A 10 1.35 -3.97 4.74
N GLU A 11 1.57 -2.66 4.79
CA GLU A 11 2.38 -2.00 5.81
C GLU A 11 1.53 -1.34 6.90
N LEU A 12 0.20 -1.38 6.80
CA LEU A 12 -0.73 -0.65 7.69
C LEU A 12 -0.49 -0.94 9.18
N ALA A 13 -0.24 -2.20 9.54
CA ALA A 13 0.08 -2.56 10.92
C ALA A 13 1.35 -1.86 11.45
N SER A 14 2.36 -1.65 10.60
CA SER A 14 3.60 -0.96 10.96
C SER A 14 3.44 0.55 11.10
N MET A 15 2.35 1.11 10.57
CA MET A 15 2.06 2.54 10.61
C MET A 15 1.37 2.97 11.91
N GLN A 16 0.86 2.02 12.69
CA GLN A 16 0.14 2.29 13.93
C GLN A 16 1.01 3.09 14.91
N GLY A 17 0.53 4.28 15.30
CA GLY A 17 1.24 5.22 16.16
C GLY A 17 2.33 6.07 15.47
N LEU A 18 2.53 5.91 14.15
CA LEU A 18 3.49 6.70 13.35
C LEU A 18 2.82 7.58 12.29
N VAL A 19 1.67 7.15 11.77
CA VAL A 19 0.95 7.82 10.67
C VAL A 19 -0.47 8.15 11.11
N ASP A 20 -0.88 9.40 10.95
CA ASP A 20 -2.24 9.84 11.28
C ASP A 20 -3.26 9.55 10.17
N VAL A 21 -2.81 9.58 8.92
CA VAL A 21 -3.68 9.48 7.74
C VAL A 21 -3.05 8.62 6.66
N VAL A 22 -3.79 7.60 6.22
CA VAL A 22 -3.53 6.86 4.97
C VAL A 22 -4.41 7.45 3.87
N ARG A 23 -3.79 7.91 2.78
CA ARG A 23 -4.51 8.48 1.63
C ARG A 23 -4.47 7.51 0.46
N LEU A 24 -5.64 7.13 -0.03
CA LEU A 24 -5.79 6.46 -1.32
C LEU A 24 -6.01 7.51 -2.41
N SER A 25 -5.22 7.46 -3.48
CA SER A 25 -5.44 8.30 -4.66
C SER A 25 -6.52 7.63 -5.53
N PRO A 26 -7.70 8.23 -5.69
CA PRO A 26 -8.79 7.61 -6.44
C PRO A 26 -8.47 7.51 -7.92
N GLN A 27 -8.74 6.34 -8.51
CA GLN A 27 -8.57 6.07 -9.95
C GLN A 27 -9.92 5.82 -10.66
N GLY A 28 -10.99 5.61 -9.90
CA GLY A 28 -12.33 5.28 -10.41
C GLY A 28 -13.24 4.77 -9.29
N THR A 29 -14.38 4.18 -9.66
CA THR A 29 -15.32 3.58 -8.70
C THR A 29 -14.77 2.32 -8.02
N ASP A 30 -13.77 1.68 -8.63
CA ASP A 30 -12.97 0.58 -8.06
C ASP A 30 -12.22 0.98 -6.77
N THR A 31 -12.00 2.28 -6.55
CA THR A 31 -11.34 2.80 -5.34
C THR A 31 -12.12 2.46 -4.07
N PHE A 32 -13.44 2.31 -4.13
CA PHE A 32 -14.22 1.89 -2.96
C PHE A 32 -13.88 0.46 -2.52
N ALA A 33 -13.74 -0.46 -3.47
CA ALA A 33 -13.30 -1.82 -3.17
C ALA A 33 -11.87 -1.84 -2.61
N MET A 34 -10.99 -0.96 -3.13
CA MET A 34 -9.64 -0.80 -2.58
C MET A 34 -9.66 -0.26 -1.15
N LEU A 35 -10.52 0.71 -0.85
CA LEU A 35 -10.71 1.23 0.51
C LEU A 35 -11.16 0.12 1.47
N ASP A 36 -12.11 -0.71 1.06
CA ASP A 36 -12.59 -1.82 1.88
C ASP A 36 -11.48 -2.85 2.12
N ALA A 37 -10.67 -3.15 1.09
CA ALA A 37 -9.54 -4.06 1.22
C ALA A 37 -8.45 -3.50 2.17
N PHE A 38 -8.16 -2.20 2.13
CA PHE A 38 -7.25 -1.55 3.06
C PHE A 38 -7.75 -1.63 4.50
N ARG A 39 -9.04 -1.36 4.73
CA ARG A 39 -9.66 -1.49 6.06
C ARG A 39 -9.61 -2.91 6.58
N ALA A 40 -9.92 -3.90 5.73
CA ALA A 40 -9.84 -5.31 6.12
C ALA A 40 -8.42 -5.72 6.54
N ASN A 41 -7.39 -5.09 5.98
CA ASN A 41 -5.99 -5.36 6.29
C ASN A 41 -5.37 -4.41 7.32
N GLU A 42 -6.15 -3.59 8.04
CA GLU A 42 -5.63 -2.58 8.99
C GLU A 42 -4.70 -3.20 10.05
N ASN A 43 -4.99 -4.44 10.46
CA ASN A 43 -4.19 -5.20 11.43
C ASN A 43 -3.28 -6.26 10.78
N GLY A 44 -3.12 -6.26 9.45
CA GLY A 44 -2.29 -7.22 8.71
C GLY A 44 -2.91 -8.62 8.53
N ALA A 45 -4.20 -8.78 8.77
CA ALA A 45 -4.89 -10.09 8.71
C ALA A 45 -5.44 -10.46 7.33
N ALA A 46 -5.40 -9.55 6.36
CA ALA A 46 -5.96 -9.72 5.01
C ALA A 46 -5.02 -9.11 3.96
N PRO A 47 -3.80 -9.65 3.78
CA PRO A 47 -2.79 -9.05 2.94
C PRO A 47 -3.28 -8.88 1.50
N LEU A 48 -3.00 -7.71 0.94
CA LEU A 48 -3.32 -7.35 -0.43
C LEU A 48 -2.34 -8.04 -1.40
N PRO A 49 -2.82 -8.49 -2.57
CA PRO A 49 -1.92 -8.93 -3.64
C PRO A 49 -1.18 -7.72 -4.20
N LEU A 50 0.16 -7.78 -4.19
CA LEU A 50 1.02 -6.77 -4.81
C LEU A 50 1.69 -7.38 -6.04
N THR A 51 1.77 -6.62 -7.13
CA THR A 51 2.32 -7.08 -8.39
C THR A 51 3.72 -6.50 -8.58
N ALA A 52 4.73 -7.37 -8.65
CA ALA A 52 6.11 -6.95 -8.97
C ALA A 52 6.15 -6.19 -10.30
N ASN A 53 6.99 -5.16 -10.40
CA ASN A 53 7.10 -4.25 -11.55
C ASN A 53 5.86 -3.36 -11.81
N SER A 54 4.89 -3.35 -10.88
CA SER A 54 3.70 -2.48 -10.91
C SER A 54 3.50 -1.76 -9.57
N ASP A 55 3.62 -2.48 -8.46
CA ASP A 55 3.53 -1.93 -7.10
C ASP A 55 4.91 -1.73 -6.49
N CYS A 56 5.00 -0.84 -5.49
CA CYS A 56 6.22 -0.61 -4.72
C CYS A 56 5.94 -0.14 -3.28
N ASN A 57 6.85 -0.49 -2.37
CA ASN A 57 6.84 -0.09 -0.95
C ASN A 57 8.26 0.23 -0.42
N GLY A 58 9.25 0.35 -1.31
CA GLY A 58 10.66 0.45 -0.97
C GLY A 58 11.02 1.61 -0.03
N TYR A 59 10.58 2.84 -0.34
CA TYR A 59 10.80 3.99 0.54
C TYR A 59 10.35 3.77 2.01
N TRP A 60 9.16 3.21 2.26
CA TRP A 60 8.68 2.88 3.60
C TRP A 60 9.59 1.85 4.28
N ARG A 61 9.99 0.80 3.55
CA ARG A 61 10.88 -0.26 4.04
C ARG A 61 12.37 0.11 4.02
N ARG A 62 12.73 1.37 3.75
CA ARG A 62 14.12 1.86 3.65
C ARG A 62 14.96 1.13 2.61
N LEU A 63 14.32 0.63 1.56
CA LEU A 63 14.96 0.07 0.38
C LEU A 63 15.20 1.18 -0.66
N ALA A 64 16.19 0.98 -1.52
CA ALA A 64 16.48 1.93 -2.57
C ALA A 64 15.29 2.08 -3.54
N GLY A 65 14.81 3.31 -3.73
CA GLY A 65 13.86 3.64 -4.81
C GLY A 65 12.47 2.99 -4.69
N LEU A 66 12.04 2.35 -5.78
CA LEU A 66 10.70 1.80 -6.03
C LEU A 66 10.66 0.27 -5.95
N GLU A 67 11.58 -0.33 -5.20
CA GLU A 67 11.58 -1.77 -5.00
C GLU A 67 10.30 -2.24 -4.29
N LEU A 68 9.85 -3.44 -4.63
CA LEU A 68 8.76 -4.12 -3.96
C LEU A 68 9.33 -5.24 -3.07
N GLN A 69 8.97 -5.22 -1.79
CA GLN A 69 9.26 -6.32 -0.88
C GLN A 69 7.96 -6.91 -0.34
N ALA A 70 7.82 -8.24 -0.45
CA ALA A 70 6.73 -8.99 0.16
C ALA A 70 6.76 -8.89 1.69
#